data_AF-A0A6C0JQZ8-F1
#
_entry.id   AF-A0A6C0JQZ8-F1
#
_cell.length_a   1.000
_cell.length_b   1.000
_cell.length_c   1.000
_cell.angle_alpha   90.00
_cell.angle_beta   90.00
_cell.angle_gamma   90.00
#
_symmetry.space_group_name_H-M   'P 1'
#
loop_
_entity.id
_entity.type
_entity.pdbx_description
1 polymer ?
#
loop_
_entity_poly.entity_id
_entity_poly.type
_entity_poly.pdbx_seq_one_letter_code
_entity_poly.pdbx_strand_id
1 'polypeptide(L)'
;MSLKLYLICQKEVHVEDWSSYYSGAVVVAKNQKDAVRIHPSGEAHWNDKNNTWLDNEGEIVSFNEWPTLKDITCSLVSNTVEPTYSSHGQVVCSSYHPGG
;
A
#
# COMPACT_ATOMS: atom_id res chain seq x y z
N MET A 1 -10.82 -17.55 -6.32
CA MET A 1 -11.14 -16.11 -6.17
C MET A 1 -10.37 -15.34 -7.22
N SER A 2 -11.01 -14.44 -7.95
CA SER A 2 -10.40 -13.62 -9.01
C SER A 2 -9.69 -12.39 -8.42
N LEU A 3 -8.63 -11.92 -9.08
CA LEU A 3 -7.92 -10.68 -8.73
C LEU A 3 -8.70 -9.45 -9.18
N LYS A 4 -8.50 -8.33 -8.48
CA LYS A 4 -9.17 -7.04 -8.67
C LYS A 4 -8.16 -5.91 -8.46
N LEU A 5 -8.48 -4.72 -8.97
CA LEU A 5 -7.73 -3.50 -8.72
C LEU A 5 -8.37 -2.70 -7.60
N TYR A 6 -7.55 -2.25 -6.65
CA TYR A 6 -7.96 -1.41 -5.54
C TYR A 6 -7.08 -0.17 -5.46
N LEU A 7 -7.69 0.98 -5.18
CA LEU A 7 -7.00 2.20 -4.79
C LEU A 7 -6.90 2.22 -3.28
N ILE A 8 -5.68 2.25 -2.75
CA ILE A 8 -5.39 2.48 -1.33
C ILE A 8 -4.83 3.90 -1.16
N CYS A 9 -5.34 4.65 -0.18
CA CYS A 9 -4.89 6.01 0.12
C CYS A 9 -4.78 6.23 1.64
N GLN A 10 -3.86 7.09 2.07
CA GLN A 10 -3.84 7.54 3.46
C GLN A 10 -5.10 8.37 3.79
N LYS A 11 -5.67 8.21 4.99
CA LYS A 11 -6.84 8.99 5.45
C LYS A 11 -6.51 10.44 5.79
N GLU A 12 -5.37 10.67 6.42
CA GLU A 12 -4.94 11.98 6.90
C GLU A 12 -3.54 12.26 6.34
N VAL A 13 -3.40 13.38 5.61
CA VAL A 13 -2.10 13.87 5.18
C VAL A 13 -1.61 14.82 6.25
N HIS A 14 -0.84 14.33 7.21
CA HIS A 14 -0.15 15.20 8.16
C HIS A 14 1.05 15.85 7.46
N VAL A 15 0.79 16.94 6.74
CA VAL A 15 1.83 17.79 6.16
C VAL A 15 2.30 18.79 7.22
N GLU A 16 2.94 18.31 8.29
CA GLU A 16 3.68 19.23 9.17
C GLU A 16 5.18 19.22 8.91
N ASP A 17 5.70 18.24 8.16
CA ASP A 17 7.11 18.21 7.76
C ASP A 17 7.29 17.78 6.30
N TRP A 18 8.37 18.26 5.70
CA TRP A 18 8.80 18.00 4.33
C TRP A 18 9.31 16.57 4.15
N SER A 19 8.64 15.57 4.71
CA SER A 19 9.06 14.19 4.67
C SER A 19 8.57 13.48 3.40
N SER A 20 9.27 12.42 3.02
CA SER A 20 8.98 11.69 1.78
C SER A 20 7.88 10.65 2.00
N TYR A 21 6.65 10.91 1.54
CA TYR A 21 5.51 10.01 1.77
C TYR A 21 4.88 9.46 0.50
N TYR A 22 4.29 8.28 0.64
CA TYR A 22 3.31 7.76 -0.31
C TYR A 22 1.93 8.32 0.01
N SER A 23 1.21 8.89 -0.95
CA SER A 23 -0.19 9.32 -0.72
C SER A 23 -1.22 8.25 -1.09
N GLY A 24 -0.87 7.36 -2.02
CA GLY A 24 -1.75 6.32 -2.52
C GLY A 24 -1.08 5.35 -3.49
N ALA A 25 -1.77 4.24 -3.77
CA ALA A 25 -1.38 3.28 -4.79
C ALA A 25 -2.58 2.53 -5.37
N VAL A 26 -2.49 2.14 -6.63
CA VAL A 26 -3.36 1.12 -7.23
C VAL A 26 -2.68 -0.23 -7.10
N VAL A 27 -3.34 -1.17 -6.45
CA VAL A 27 -2.79 -2.48 -6.10
C VAL A 27 -3.69 -3.63 -6.58
N VAL A 28 -3.07 -4.76 -6.87
CA VAL A 28 -3.76 -6.00 -7.27
C VAL A 28 -4.03 -6.85 -6.03
N ALA A 29 -5.30 -7.08 -5.69
CA ALA A 29 -5.69 -7.88 -4.53
C ALA A 29 -6.93 -8.74 -4.77
N LYS A 30 -7.14 -9.75 -3.91
CA LYS A 30 -8.34 -10.61 -3.98
C LYS A 30 -9.58 -9.94 -3.37
N ASN A 31 -9.36 -9.07 -2.38
CA ASN A 31 -10.40 -8.37 -1.63
C ASN A 31 -9.80 -7.11 -0.98
N GLN A 32 -10.65 -6.27 -0.38
CA GLN A 32 -10.23 -5.02 0.28
C GLN A 32 -9.32 -5.25 1.50
N LYS A 33 -9.55 -6.33 2.26
CA LYS A 33 -8.75 -6.66 3.45
C LYS A 33 -7.30 -6.96 3.08
N ASP A 34 -7.09 -7.66 1.97
CA ASP A 34 -5.75 -7.93 1.47
C ASP A 34 -5.15 -6.68 0.82
N ALA A 35 -5.95 -5.86 0.12
CA ALA A 35 -5.46 -4.65 -0.54
C ALA A 35 -4.81 -3.65 0.43
N VAL A 36 -5.41 -3.40 1.59
CA VAL A 36 -4.84 -2.47 2.59
C VAL A 36 -3.53 -2.96 3.20
N ARG A 37 -3.17 -4.23 3.02
CA ARG A 37 -1.94 -4.86 3.52
C ARG A 37 -0.79 -4.82 2.51
N ILE A 38 -0.99 -4.18 1.37
CA ILE A 38 0.04 -3.99 0.34
C ILE A 38 0.67 -2.63 0.55
N HIS A 39 1.99 -2.58 0.73
CA HIS A 39 2.72 -1.33 0.84
C HIS A 39 2.90 -0.70 -0.56
N PRO A 40 2.71 0.62 -0.75
CA PRO A 40 2.86 1.29 -2.04
C PRO A 40 4.23 1.18 -2.70
N SER A 41 5.29 0.90 -1.94
CA SER A 41 6.62 0.63 -2.50
C SER A 41 6.73 -0.74 -3.17
N GLY A 42 5.89 -1.71 -2.78
CA GLY A 42 6.04 -3.11 -3.16
C GLY A 42 7.19 -3.86 -2.46
N GLU A 43 7.92 -3.20 -1.56
CA GLU A 43 9.13 -3.75 -0.90
C GLU A 43 8.94 -4.05 0.59
N ALA A 44 7.77 -3.70 1.15
CA ALA A 44 7.44 -3.93 2.55
C ALA A 44 6.14 -4.74 2.69
N HIS A 45 6.03 -5.47 3.80
CA HIS A 45 4.90 -6.32 4.13
C HIS A 45 4.37 -6.04 5.53
N TRP A 46 3.06 -6.17 5.72
CA TRP A 46 2.42 -5.92 7.00
C TRP A 46 2.61 -7.09 7.96
N ASN A 47 3.10 -6.81 9.17
CA ASN A 47 3.20 -7.77 10.26
C ASN A 47 2.06 -7.58 11.27
N ASP A 48 1.15 -8.55 11.33
CA ASP A 48 0.01 -8.54 12.27
C ASP A 48 0.40 -8.67 13.73
N LYS A 49 1.55 -9.28 14.04
CA LYS A 49 1.98 -9.49 15.44
C LYS A 49 2.28 -8.15 16.12
N ASN A 50 2.95 -7.27 15.38
CA ASN A 50 3.48 -6.02 15.90
C ASN A 50 2.76 -4.78 15.34
N ASN A 51 1.79 -4.96 14.43
CA ASN A 51 1.10 -3.90 13.71
C ASN A 51 2.06 -2.91 13.03
N THR A 52 3.07 -3.42 12.33
CA THR A 52 4.15 -2.64 11.71
C THR A 52 4.47 -3.16 10.32
N TRP A 53 5.06 -2.30 9.49
CA TRP A 53 5.61 -2.66 8.19
C TRP A 53 7.04 -3.19 8.35
N LEU A 54 7.33 -4.33 7.72
CA LEU A 54 8.65 -4.93 7.68
C LEU A 54 9.18 -4.96 6.25
N ASP A 55 10.48 -4.79 6.07
CA ASP A 55 11.14 -5.01 4.78
C ASP A 55 11.33 -6.52 4.49
N ASN A 56 12.04 -6.84 3.41
CA ASN A 56 12.34 -8.22 3.03
C ASN A 56 13.32 -8.94 3.97
N GLU A 57 14.04 -8.20 4.82
CA GLU A 57 14.96 -8.74 5.83
C GLU A 57 14.24 -9.00 7.17
N GLY A 58 13.00 -8.51 7.30
CA GLY A 58 12.18 -8.63 8.50
C GLY A 58 12.38 -7.49 9.50
N GLU A 59 13.11 -6.45 9.11
CA GLU A 59 13.37 -5.26 9.92
C GLU A 59 12.22 -4.26 9.81
N ILE A 60 12.00 -3.49 10.88
CA ILE A 60 10.93 -2.49 10.91
C ILE A 60 11.29 -1.32 9.99
N VAL A 61 10.42 -1.03 9.02
CA VAL A 61 10.59 0.11 8.11
C VAL A 61 10.17 1.38 8.84
N SER A 62 11.15 2.17 9.30
CA SER A 62 10.92 3.38 10.09
C SER A 62 10.71 4.66 9.26
N PHE A 63 11.11 4.71 7.98
CA PHE A 63 11.25 5.97 7.23
C PHE A 63 10.54 6.08 5.87
N ASN A 64 9.63 5.14 5.50
CA ASN A 64 8.88 5.22 4.23
C ASN A 64 7.35 5.20 4.43
N GLU A 65 6.90 5.94 5.44
CA GLU A 65 5.64 6.69 5.53
C GLU A 65 4.43 6.10 4.81
N TRP A 66 4.10 4.85 5.15
CA TRP A 66 2.77 4.32 4.93
C TRP A 66 2.12 4.03 6.27
N PRO A 67 0.85 4.42 6.48
CA PRO A 67 0.29 4.45 7.80
C PRO A 67 -0.15 3.06 8.24
N THR A 68 -0.67 2.96 9.47
CA THR A 68 -1.25 1.71 9.96
C THR A 68 -2.56 1.39 9.24
N LEU A 69 -2.97 0.11 9.21
CA LEU A 69 -4.13 -0.33 8.42
C LEU A 69 -5.43 0.45 8.69
N LYS A 70 -5.64 0.93 9.93
CA LYS A 70 -6.83 1.72 10.30
C LYS A 70 -6.89 3.08 9.61
N ASP A 71 -5.75 3.59 9.16
CA ASP A 71 -5.59 4.92 8.56
C ASP A 71 -5.47 4.83 7.03
N ILE A 72 -5.72 3.66 6.45
CA ILE A 72 -5.78 3.42 5.01
C ILE A 72 -7.24 3.35 4.57
N THR A 73 -7.60 4.12 3.55
CA THR A 73 -8.86 3.94 2.80
C THR A 73 -8.63 2.97 1.64
N CYS A 74 -9.67 2.22 1.27
CA CYS A 74 -9.59 1.27 0.16
C CYS A 74 -10.87 1.31 -0.69
N SER A 75 -10.70 1.61 -1.98
CA SER A 75 -11.80 1.69 -2.95
C SER A 75 -11.56 0.74 -4.10
N LEU A 76 -12.61 0.05 -4.55
CA LEU A 76 -12.53 -0.82 -5.73
C LEU A 76 -12.38 0.03 -6.99
N VAL A 77 -11.32 -0.22 -7.76
CA VAL A 77 -11.09 0.43 -9.07
C VAL A 77 -11.67 -0.43 -10.20
N SER A 78 -11.42 -1.75 -10.17
CA SER A 78 -11.91 -2.67 -11.19
C SER A 78 -12.11 -4.08 -10.64
N ASN A 79 -13.19 -4.75 -11.10
CA ASN A 79 -13.44 -6.17 -10.81
C ASN A 79 -12.60 -7.13 -11.67
N THR A 80 -11.95 -6.60 -12.71
CA THR A 80 -11.09 -7.36 -13.62
C THR A 80 -9.70 -6.75 -13.64
N VAL A 81 -8.71 -7.61 -13.84
CA VAL A 81 -7.31 -7.21 -13.92
C VAL A 81 -6.80 -7.70 -15.26
N GLU A 82 -6.17 -6.81 -16.03
CA GLU A 82 -5.56 -7.16 -17.31
C GLU A 82 -4.52 -8.27 -17.11
N PRO A 83 -4.33 -9.20 -18.07
CA PRO A 83 -3.40 -10.34 -17.93
C PRO A 83 -1.97 -9.94 -17.55
N THR A 84 -1.54 -8.73 -17.91
CA THR A 84 -0.23 -8.16 -17.57
C THR A 84 -0.04 -7.95 -16.07
N TYR A 85 -1.12 -7.78 -15.30
CA TYR A 85 -1.10 -7.65 -13.84
C TYR A 85 -1.61 -8.94 -13.20
N SER A 86 -0.73 -9.92 -13.06
CA SER A 86 -1.15 -11.30 -12.75
C SER A 86 -0.91 -11.73 -11.30
N SER A 87 -0.25 -10.91 -10.49
CA SER A 87 0.14 -11.29 -9.13
C SER A 87 -0.59 -10.50 -8.05
N HIS A 88 -1.05 -11.22 -7.03
CA HIS A 88 -1.51 -10.62 -5.78
C HIS A 88 -0.35 -9.87 -5.10
N GLY A 89 -0.61 -8.67 -4.58
CA GLY A 89 0.44 -7.85 -3.97
C GLY A 89 1.12 -6.91 -4.96
N GLN A 90 0.85 -7.04 -6.26
CA GLN A 90 1.46 -6.17 -7.27
C GLN A 90 0.97 -4.73 -7.13
N VAL A 91 1.92 -3.79 -7.14
CA VAL A 91 1.64 -2.36 -7.25
C VAL A 91 1.62 -1.99 -8.74
N VAL A 92 0.49 -1.46 -9.21
CA VAL A 92 0.31 -1.01 -10.60
C VAL A 92 0.91 0.38 -10.79
N CYS A 93 0.59 1.27 -9.86
CA CYS A 93 1.16 2.60 -9.78
C CYS A 93 1.07 3.09 -8.33
N SER A 94 1.99 3.97 -7.94
CA SER A 94 2.01 4.61 -6.63
C SER A 94 2.30 6.10 -6.79
N SER A 95 1.77 6.88 -5.85
CA SER A 95 2.01 8.31 -5.76
C SER A 95 2.98 8.55 -4.61
N TYR A 96 4.22 8.93 -4.95
CA TYR A 96 5.28 9.22 -4.01
C TYR A 96 5.66 10.69 -4.10
N HIS A 97 5.65 11.38 -2.95
CA HIS A 97 6.09 12.76 -2.82
C HIS A 97 7.48 12.75 -2.18
N PRO A 98 8.55 13.05 -2.93
CA PRO A 98 9.87 13.19 -2.33
C PRO A 98 9.89 14.44 -1.45
N GLY A 99 10.29 14.25 -0.19
CA GLY A 99 10.64 15.32 0.74
C GLY A 99 11.98 15.95 0.35
N GLY A 100 12.10 17.27 0.52
CA GLY A 100 13.25 18.08 0.11
C GLY A 100 14.22 18.38 1.25
#